data_AF-A0AA96ZUY4-F1
#
_entry.id   AF-A0AA96ZUY4-F1
#
_cell.length_a   1.000
_cell.length_b   1.000
_cell.length_c   1.000
_cell.angle_alpha   90.00
_cell.angle_beta   90.00
_cell.angle_gamma   90.00
#
_symmetry.space_group_name_H-M   'P 1'
#
loop_
_entity.id
_entity.type
_entity.pdbx_description
1 polymer ?
#
loop_
_entity_poly.entity_id
_entity_poly.type
_entity_poly.pdbx_seq_one_letter_code
_entity_poly.pdbx_strand_id
1 'polypeptide(L)'
;MFYHKANQTVKNEPGMKFMDEISKIDENVVNSEITRLVREIKAVRDELDELTELEETLKSELIDRFKSENIDNYEGAGVTVDLVEAKIENRLDTKRLKEEDPDLYQKYLHPVERREHLRFRKTD
;
A
#
# COMPACT_ATOMS: atom_id res chain seq x y z
N MET A 1 33.99 58.21 -41.38
CA MET A 1 34.37 57.51 -40.14
C MET A 1 33.43 58.02 -39.06
N PHE A 2 32.63 57.26 -38.31
CA PHE A 2 32.78 55.91 -37.77
C PHE A 2 31.43 55.17 -37.75
N TYR A 3 31.49 53.86 -37.89
CA TYR A 3 30.43 52.88 -37.66
C TYR A 3 30.05 52.83 -36.17
N HIS A 4 28.82 52.46 -35.83
CA HIS A 4 28.49 51.16 -35.19
C HIS A 4 26.97 50.97 -35.05
N LYS A 5 26.45 49.93 -35.72
CA LYS A 5 25.13 49.35 -35.49
C LYS A 5 25.13 48.68 -34.12
N ALA A 6 24.17 49.01 -33.26
CA ALA A 6 23.86 48.18 -32.10
C ALA A 6 22.87 47.10 -32.54
N ASN A 7 23.34 45.85 -32.52
CA ASN A 7 22.61 44.64 -32.86
C ASN A 7 21.34 44.48 -32.00
N GLN A 8 20.20 44.38 -32.66
CA GLN A 8 19.05 43.66 -32.12
C GLN A 8 19.46 42.20 -31.96
N THR A 9 19.73 41.80 -30.73
CA THR A 9 19.84 40.39 -30.37
C THR A 9 18.55 40.02 -29.65
N VAL A 10 17.50 39.69 -30.42
CA VAL A 10 16.33 39.01 -29.85
C VAL A 10 16.80 37.58 -29.56
N LYS A 11 17.36 37.37 -28.36
CA LYS A 11 17.59 36.04 -27.85
C LYS A 11 16.22 35.48 -27.46
N ASN A 12 15.64 34.66 -28.34
CA ASN A 12 14.57 33.76 -27.95
C ASN A 12 15.20 32.68 -27.06
N GLU A 13 15.34 32.97 -25.77
CA GLU A 13 15.82 32.00 -24.77
C GLU A 13 14.66 31.04 -24.42
N PRO A 14 14.83 29.72 -24.59
CA PRO A 14 13.81 28.73 -24.21
C PRO A 14 13.42 28.80 -22.74
N GLY A 15 14.30 29.31 -21.87
CA GLY A 15 14.09 29.41 -20.43
C GLY A 15 13.03 30.43 -19.99
N MET A 16 12.77 31.48 -20.78
CA MET A 16 11.73 32.47 -20.45
C MET A 16 10.31 31.91 -20.62
N LYS A 17 10.09 30.98 -21.56
CA LYS A 17 8.78 30.35 -21.75
C LYS A 17 8.45 29.32 -20.65
N PHE A 18 9.45 28.58 -20.17
CA PHE A 18 9.26 27.61 -19.09
C PHE A 18 8.97 28.29 -17.73
N MET A 19 9.59 29.42 -17.44
CA MET A 19 9.30 30.17 -16.21
C MET A 19 7.89 30.82 -16.21
N ASP A 20 7.43 31.31 -17.37
CA ASP A 20 6.07 31.84 -17.54
C ASP A 20 4.97 30.76 -17.49
N GLU A 21 5.30 29.49 -17.78
CA GLU A 21 4.37 28.36 -17.64
C GLU A 21 4.26 27.90 -16.19
N ILE A 22 5.35 27.91 -15.42
CA ILE A 22 5.34 27.57 -13.99
C ILE A 22 4.65 28.69 -13.18
N SER A 23 4.80 29.96 -13.57
CA SER A 23 4.16 31.09 -12.86
C SER A 23 2.65 31.20 -13.08
N LYS A 24 2.04 30.35 -13.93
CA LYS A 24 0.60 30.31 -14.21
C LYS A 24 -0.12 29.17 -13.49
N ILE A 25 0.61 28.31 -12.76
CA ILE A 25 -0.01 27.30 -11.91
C ILE A 25 -0.48 28.03 -10.65
N ASP A 26 -1.77 28.35 -10.63
CA ASP A 26 -2.41 28.94 -9.46
C ASP A 26 -2.29 27.95 -8.28
N GLU A 27 -1.52 28.36 -7.26
CA GLU A 27 -1.27 27.59 -6.05
C GLU A 27 -2.58 27.15 -5.37
N ASN A 28 -3.67 27.92 -5.57
CA ASN A 28 -5.00 27.55 -5.08
C ASN A 28 -5.60 26.36 -5.84
N VAL A 29 -5.34 26.26 -7.15
CA VAL A 29 -5.80 25.12 -7.96
C VAL A 29 -5.09 23.84 -7.52
N VAL A 30 -3.77 23.90 -7.31
CA VAL A 30 -2.98 22.76 -6.82
C VAL A 30 -3.44 22.32 -5.42
N ASN A 31 -3.65 23.26 -4.51
CA ASN A 31 -4.14 22.95 -3.16
C ASN A 31 -5.57 22.37 -3.15
N SER A 32 -6.44 22.85 -4.05
CA SER A 32 -7.80 22.32 -4.19
C SER A 32 -7.80 20.87 -4.68
N GLU A 33 -6.89 20.55 -5.61
CA GLU A 33 -6.77 19.22 -6.19
C GLU A 33 -6.16 18.22 -5.21
N ILE A 34 -5.13 18.63 -4.45
CA ILE A 34 -4.59 17.82 -3.35
C ILE A 34 -5.66 17.54 -2.30
N THR A 35 -6.48 18.54 -1.95
CA THR A 35 -7.59 18.36 -0.99
C THR A 35 -8.64 17.39 -1.50
N ARG A 36 -8.96 17.43 -2.81
CA ARG A 36 -9.87 16.47 -3.46
C ARG A 36 -9.32 15.05 -3.38
N LEU A 37 -8.06 14.84 -3.77
CA LEU A 37 -7.40 13.54 -3.72
C LEU A 37 -7.36 12.95 -2.30
N VAL A 38 -7.08 13.77 -1.28
CA VAL A 38 -7.11 13.32 0.13
C VAL A 38 -8.50 12.86 0.55
N ARG A 39 -9.57 13.52 0.09
CA ARG A 39 -10.96 13.09 0.38
C ARG A 39 -11.30 11.79 -0.33
N GLU A 40 -10.89 11.64 -1.59
CA GLU A 40 -11.11 10.40 -2.35
C GLU A 40 -10.37 9.21 -1.72
N ILE A 41 -9.12 9.40 -1.28
CA ILE A 41 -8.36 8.35 -0.58
C ILE A 41 -9.08 7.92 0.73
N LYS A 42 -9.65 8.88 1.47
CA LYS A 42 -10.42 8.56 2.67
C LYS A 42 -11.69 7.78 2.35
N ALA A 43 -12.45 8.21 1.34
CA ALA A 43 -13.68 7.52 0.93
C ALA A 43 -13.40 6.08 0.50
N VAL A 44 -12.34 5.85 -0.28
CA VAL A 44 -11.93 4.49 -0.70
C VAL A 44 -11.52 3.64 0.50
N ARG A 45 -10.84 4.23 1.49
CA ARG A 45 -10.48 3.52 2.72
C ARG A 45 -11.73 3.13 3.52
N ASP A 46 -12.66 4.06 3.69
CA ASP A 46 -13.89 3.80 4.44
C ASP A 46 -14.71 2.69 3.76
N GLU A 47 -14.81 2.71 2.42
CA GLU A 47 -15.44 1.64 1.64
C GLU A 47 -14.72 0.29 1.81
N LEU A 48 -13.39 0.28 1.85
CA LEU A 48 -12.61 -0.94 2.09
C LEU A 48 -12.85 -1.50 3.51
N ASP A 49 -12.93 -0.62 4.50
CA ASP A 49 -13.20 -0.99 5.89
C ASP A 49 -14.62 -1.61 5.99
N GLU A 50 -15.62 -0.99 5.37
CA GLU A 50 -17.00 -1.53 5.28
C GLU A 50 -17.07 -2.89 4.57
N LEU A 51 -16.36 -3.05 3.44
CA LEU A 51 -16.30 -4.32 2.72
C LEU A 51 -15.62 -5.42 3.54
N THR A 52 -14.58 -5.05 4.31
CA THR A 52 -13.88 -5.99 5.19
C THR A 52 -14.79 -6.46 6.33
N GLU A 53 -15.53 -5.55 6.95
CA GLU A 53 -16.51 -5.89 7.99
C GLU A 53 -17.63 -6.79 7.46
N LEU A 54 -18.12 -6.51 6.24
CA LEU A 54 -19.12 -7.33 5.56
C LEU A 54 -18.58 -8.73 5.25
N GLU A 55 -17.35 -8.82 4.73
CA GLU A 55 -16.69 -10.10 4.45
C GLU A 55 -16.59 -10.97 5.71
N GLU A 56 -16.13 -10.39 6.83
CA GLU A 56 -16.02 -11.10 8.11
C GLU A 56 -17.38 -11.54 8.66
N THR A 57 -18.42 -10.71 8.50
CA THR A 57 -19.80 -11.05 8.86
C THR A 57 -20.29 -12.26 8.06
N LEU A 58 -20.11 -12.25 6.74
CA LEU A 58 -20.52 -13.35 5.86
C LEU A 58 -19.75 -14.64 6.15
N LYS A 59 -18.45 -14.55 6.45
CA LYS A 59 -17.65 -15.70 6.88
C LYS A 59 -18.17 -16.29 8.19
N SER A 60 -18.51 -15.45 9.17
CA SER A 60 -19.07 -15.91 10.44
C SER A 60 -20.40 -16.64 10.22
N GLU A 61 -21.31 -16.07 9.41
CA GLU A 61 -22.57 -16.74 9.06
C GLU A 61 -22.35 -18.08 8.36
N LEU A 62 -21.35 -18.16 7.46
CA LEU A 62 -21.01 -19.39 6.76
C LEU A 62 -20.48 -20.46 7.73
N ILE A 63 -19.61 -20.08 8.68
CA ILE A 63 -19.10 -20.96 9.73
C ILE A 63 -20.26 -21.49 10.59
N ASP A 64 -21.19 -20.62 11.00
CA ASP A 64 -22.33 -21.02 11.82
C ASP A 64 -23.25 -22.00 11.08
N ARG A 65 -23.45 -21.79 9.77
CA ARG A 65 -24.18 -22.74 8.91
C ARG A 65 -23.49 -24.10 8.83
N PHE A 66 -22.18 -24.13 8.54
CA PHE A 66 -21.40 -25.36 8.49
C PHE A 66 -21.51 -26.15 9.81
N LYS A 67 -21.40 -25.46 10.95
CA LYS A 67 -21.58 -26.07 12.27
C LYS A 67 -23.01 -26.59 12.49
N SER A 68 -24.03 -25.80 12.13
CA SER A 68 -25.44 -26.17 12.34
C SER A 68 -25.88 -27.38 11.49
N GLU A 69 -25.28 -27.53 10.31
CA GLU A 69 -25.54 -28.62 9.37
C GLU A 69 -24.56 -29.79 9.54
N ASN A 70 -23.59 -29.68 10.46
CA ASN A 70 -22.54 -30.66 10.72
C ASN A 70 -21.75 -31.03 9.45
N ILE A 71 -21.35 -29.99 8.71
CA ILE A 71 -20.57 -30.07 7.47
C ILE A 71 -19.14 -29.61 7.77
N ASP A 72 -18.17 -30.50 7.54
CA ASP A 72 -16.73 -30.19 7.70
C ASP A 72 -16.08 -29.70 6.40
N ASN A 73 -16.62 -30.11 5.25
CA ASN A 73 -16.12 -29.79 3.91
C ASN A 73 -17.27 -29.62 2.92
N TYR A 74 -17.12 -28.66 2.02
CA TYR A 74 -17.95 -28.48 0.83
C TYR A 74 -17.07 -28.41 -0.41
N GLU A 75 -17.40 -29.18 -1.44
CA GLU A 75 -16.81 -29.08 -2.77
C GLU A 75 -17.93 -28.94 -3.80
N GLY A 76 -17.94 -27.83 -4.54
CA GLY A 76 -18.98 -27.55 -5.52
C GLY A 76 -18.83 -26.18 -6.16
N ALA A 77 -19.47 -25.98 -7.32
CA ALA A 77 -19.47 -24.69 -8.03
C ALA A 77 -18.07 -24.08 -8.31
N GLY A 78 -17.03 -24.90 -8.41
CA GLY A 78 -15.65 -24.45 -8.66
C GLY A 78 -14.91 -23.93 -7.43
N VAL A 79 -15.42 -24.19 -6.23
CA VAL A 79 -14.81 -23.83 -4.95
C VAL A 79 -14.81 -25.01 -3.98
N THR A 80 -13.78 -25.05 -3.14
CA THR A 80 -13.66 -25.97 -2.01
C THR A 80 -13.60 -25.14 -0.74
N VAL A 81 -14.41 -25.49 0.26
CA VAL A 81 -14.51 -24.79 1.54
C VAL A 81 -14.38 -25.82 2.65
N ASP A 82 -13.37 -25.65 3.50
CA ASP A 82 -13.13 -26.48 4.68
C ASP A 82 -13.41 -25.67 5.96
N LEU A 83 -14.19 -26.25 6.87
CA LEU A 83 -14.31 -25.70 8.22
C LEU A 83 -13.09 -26.11 9.05
N VAL A 84 -12.20 -25.15 9.30
CA VAL A 84 -11.06 -25.35 10.20
C VAL A 84 -11.43 -24.85 11.59
N GLU A 85 -11.48 -25.76 12.56
CA GLU A 85 -11.79 -25.40 13.94
C GLU A 85 -10.72 -24.49 14.56
N ALA A 86 -11.17 -23.56 15.39
CA ALA A 86 -10.27 -22.72 16.18
C ALA A 86 -9.49 -23.59 17.17
N LYS A 87 -8.16 -23.57 17.05
CA LYS A 87 -7.25 -24.24 17.98
C LYS A 87 -6.38 -23.23 18.72
N ILE A 88 -6.12 -23.50 19.99
CA ILE A 88 -5.13 -22.75 20.77
C ILE A 88 -3.75 -23.29 20.40
N GLU A 89 -2.92 -22.44 19.78
CA GLU A 89 -1.52 -22.75 19.52
C GLU A 89 -0.61 -21.91 20.40
N ASN A 90 0.34 -22.56 21.06
CA ASN A 90 1.42 -21.85 21.74
C ASN A 90 2.43 -21.36 20.68
N ARG A 91 2.56 -20.05 20.53
CA ARG A 91 3.60 -19.43 19.71
C ARG A 91 4.63 -18.77 20.61
N LEU A 92 5.89 -18.86 20.21
CA LEU A 92 6.97 -18.16 20.88
C LEU A 92 6.83 -16.66 20.62
N ASP A 93 6.66 -15.87 21.67
CA ASP A 93 6.74 -14.42 21.59
C ASP A 93 8.21 -13.99 21.45
N THR A 94 8.66 -13.88 20.21
CA THR A 94 10.04 -13.54 19.89
C THR A 94 10.40 -12.11 20.27
N LYS A 95 9.43 -11.20 20.37
CA LYS A 95 9.68 -9.81 20.80
C LYS A 95 9.99 -9.80 22.28
N ARG A 96 9.11 -10.41 23.07
CA ARG A 96 9.29 -10.54 24.52
C ARG A 96 10.56 -11.31 24.87
N LEU A 97 10.85 -12.40 24.16
CA LEU A 97 12.09 -13.17 24.35
C LEU A 97 13.34 -12.31 24.10
N LYS A 98 13.33 -11.48 23.05
CA LYS A 98 14.45 -10.58 22.75
C LYS A 98 14.67 -9.51 23.82
N GLU A 99 13.62 -9.08 24.51
CA GLU A 99 13.67 -8.05 25.55
C GLU A 99 14.05 -8.62 26.93
N GLU A 100 13.48 -9.76 27.31
CA GLU A 100 13.67 -10.38 28.63
C GLU A 100 14.95 -11.23 28.70
N ASP A 101 15.30 -11.95 27.64
CA ASP A 101 16.51 -12.79 27.58
C ASP A 101 17.20 -12.67 26.20
N PRO A 102 17.94 -11.55 25.97
CA PRO A 102 18.61 -11.29 24.71
C PRO A 102 19.68 -12.33 24.35
N ASP A 103 20.34 -12.90 25.35
CA ASP A 103 21.41 -13.89 25.18
C ASP A 103 20.83 -15.21 24.66
N LEU A 104 19.72 -15.67 25.22
CA LEU A 104 19.00 -16.84 24.73
C LEU A 104 18.42 -16.62 23.34
N TYR A 105 17.87 -15.43 23.06
CA TYR A 105 17.40 -15.07 21.73
C TYR A 105 18.52 -15.15 20.68
N GLN A 106 19.70 -14.58 20.98
CA GLN A 106 20.85 -14.63 20.07
C GLN A 106 21.40 -16.05 19.87
N LYS A 107 21.37 -16.90 20.90
CA LYS A 107 21.83 -18.28 20.81
C LYS A 107 21.11 -19.10 19.72
N TYR A 108 19.83 -18.83 19.48
CA TYR A 108 19.02 -19.55 18.49
C TYR A 108 18.86 -18.81 17.16
N LEU A 109 19.49 -17.65 17.00
CA LEU A 109 19.56 -16.99 15.69
C LEU A 109 20.62 -17.70 14.83
N HIS A 110 20.23 -18.06 13.62
CA HIS A 110 21.15 -18.59 12.61
C HIS A 110 21.18 -17.66 11.39
N PRO A 111 22.37 -17.29 10.89
CA PRO A 111 22.47 -16.47 9.70
C PRO A 111 21.94 -17.24 8.50
N VAL A 112 21.08 -16.60 7.71
CA VAL A 112 20.59 -17.14 6.45
C VAL A 112 21.22 -16.35 5.32
N GLU A 113 22.12 -16.99 4.57
CA GLU A 113 22.68 -16.42 3.34
C GLU A 113 21.59 -16.37 2.27
N ARG A 114 21.12 -15.15 1.95
CA ARG A 114 20.22 -14.95 0.82
C ARG A 114 21.03 -14.60 -0.41
N ARG A 115 20.81 -15.34 -1.50
CA ARG A 115 21.32 -14.97 -2.82
C ARG A 115 20.62 -13.70 -3.28
N GLU A 116 21.35 -12.89 -4.04
CA GLU A 116 20.81 -11.73 -4.73
C GLU A 116 19.62 -12.15 -5.59
N HIS A 117 18.51 -11.43 -5.48
CA HIS A 117 17.34 -11.62 -6.33
C HIS A 117 16.71 -10.27 -6.65
N LEU A 118 16.18 -10.14 -7.86
CA LEU A 118 15.44 -8.96 -8.29
C LEU A 118 13.99 -9.06 -7.79
N ARG A 119 13.52 -8.03 -7.08
CA ARG A 119 12.12 -7.90 -6.66
C ARG A 119 11.42 -6.93 -7.59
N PHE A 120 10.57 -7.45 -8.47
CA PHE A 120 9.68 -6.62 -9.28
C PHE A 120 8.46 -6.23 -8.44
N ARG A 121 8.18 -4.92 -8.32
CA ARG A 121 6.89 -4.41 -7.83
C ARG A 121 6.17 -3.75 -9.00
N LYS A 122 4.90 -4.09 -9.17
CA LYS A 122 4.01 -3.34 -10.05
C LYS A 122 3.79 -1.98 -9.39
N THR A 123 4.12 -0.92 -10.12
CA THR A 123 3.75 0.44 -9.75
C THR A 123 2.57 0.72 -10.67
N ASP A 124 1.36 0.68 -10.12
CA ASP A 124 0.18 1.14 -10.85
C ASP A 124 0.26 2.66 -11.05
#